data_AF-A0A495LJU5-F1
#
_entry.id   AF-A0A495LJU5-F1
#
_cell.length_a   1.000
_cell.length_b   1.000
_cell.length_c   1.000
_cell.angle_alpha   90.00
_cell.angle_beta   90.00
_cell.angle_gamma   90.00
#
_symmetry.space_group_name_H-M   'P 1'
#
loop_
_entity.id
_entity.type
_entity.pdbx_description
1 polymer ?
#
loop_
_entity_poly.entity_id
_entity_poly.type
_entity_poly.pdbx_seq_one_letter_code
_entity_poly.pdbx_strand_id
1 'polypeptide(L)'
;MKKQFLLLLLLVVSYSYSQSVNDYKAVIVPLKYDFLNGENQFRLNTLTKFNLNKAGFVSFYASETIPAEYNERCSLLYVDVVKDNGFLTTKLFITLKDCYGKIIFQSIIGKSKEKEYKVAYTEALNEAFKSVYALQYKYNGSVAAKVEPAIQTEVVKPMASPVAVVKNVVSEPVVVNTVVGDSNLLYAQPTATGFQLIDSTPKVVMKLFKTSQPNSFIAMKDTVQGSLILKDNQWYFEYYQNDKLISEKVVVKF
;
A
#
# COMPACT_ATOMS: atom_id res chain seq x y z
N MET A 1 -43.94 13.52 -18.11
CA MET A 1 -44.08 12.54 -17.01
C MET A 1 -43.04 11.42 -17.07
N LYS A 2 -43.25 10.25 -17.73
CA LYS A 2 -42.30 9.10 -17.66
C LYS A 2 -40.81 9.46 -17.85
N LYS A 3 -40.44 10.27 -18.87
CA LYS A 3 -39.04 10.68 -19.09
C LYS A 3 -38.45 11.56 -17.97
N GLN A 4 -39.26 12.38 -17.30
CA GLN A 4 -38.82 13.21 -16.17
C GLN A 4 -38.63 12.37 -14.89
N PHE A 5 -39.49 11.37 -14.67
CA PHE A 5 -39.31 10.41 -13.57
C PHE A 5 -38.02 9.58 -13.75
N LEU A 6 -37.71 9.18 -14.98
CA LEU A 6 -36.46 8.47 -15.30
C LEU A 6 -35.22 9.33 -14.98
N LEU A 7 -35.27 10.63 -15.31
CA LEU A 7 -34.17 11.57 -15.06
C LEU A 7 -33.99 11.89 -13.57
N LEU A 8 -35.09 11.94 -12.81
CA LEU A 8 -35.07 12.05 -11.35
C LEU A 8 -34.47 10.79 -10.70
N LEU A 9 -34.85 9.60 -11.18
CA LEU A 9 -34.34 8.32 -10.69
C LEU A 9 -32.82 8.20 -10.90
N LEU A 10 -32.32 8.63 -12.07
CA LEU A 10 -30.89 8.62 -12.40
C LEU A 10 -30.05 9.43 -11.38
N LEU A 11 -30.59 10.57 -10.95
CA LEU A 11 -29.96 11.51 -10.00
C LEU A 11 -29.92 10.98 -8.56
N VAL A 12 -30.81 10.04 -8.20
CA VAL A 12 -30.81 9.38 -6.89
C VAL A 12 -29.77 8.26 -6.81
N VAL A 13 -29.58 7.50 -7.90
CA VAL A 13 -28.61 6.37 -7.94
C VAL A 13 -27.16 6.86 -7.82
N SER A 14 -26.85 8.08 -8.25
CA SER A 14 -25.51 8.69 -8.12
C SER A 14 -25.06 8.99 -6.68
N TYR A 15 -25.88 8.77 -5.65
CA TYR A 15 -25.52 8.96 -4.24
C TYR A 15 -24.94 7.71 -3.54
N SER A 16 -24.82 6.57 -4.22
CA SER A 16 -24.33 5.34 -3.61
C SER A 16 -22.81 5.34 -3.36
N TYR A 17 -22.42 5.09 -2.10
CA TYR A 17 -21.04 4.86 -1.63
C TYR A 17 -20.04 6.04 -1.71
N SER A 18 -20.37 7.14 -1.02
CA SER A 18 -19.33 7.97 -0.41
C SER A 18 -18.74 7.22 0.80
N GLN A 19 -17.43 6.94 0.80
CA GLN A 19 -16.72 6.42 1.97
C GLN A 19 -16.67 7.52 3.05
N SER A 20 -16.90 7.16 4.31
CA SER A 20 -16.85 8.08 5.44
C SER A 20 -15.52 7.96 6.18
N VAL A 21 -15.05 9.07 6.76
CA VAL A 21 -13.91 9.07 7.69
C VAL A 21 -14.19 8.17 8.91
N ASN A 22 -15.46 7.97 9.26
CA ASN A 22 -15.91 7.12 10.37
C ASN A 22 -15.86 5.61 10.06
N ASP A 23 -15.64 5.18 8.81
CA ASP A 23 -15.52 3.77 8.41
C ASP A 23 -14.12 3.17 8.70
N TYR A 24 -13.19 3.99 9.17
CA TYR A 24 -11.79 3.62 9.43
C TYR A 24 -11.51 3.68 10.93
N LYS A 25 -10.75 2.72 11.45
CA LYS A 25 -10.48 2.55 12.89
C LYS A 25 -9.45 3.52 13.45
N ALA A 26 -8.40 3.79 12.67
CA ALA A 26 -7.21 4.52 13.11
C ALA A 26 -6.50 5.24 11.96
N VAL A 27 -5.59 6.14 12.32
CA VAL A 27 -4.88 7.01 11.38
C VAL A 27 -3.36 6.86 11.52
N ILE A 28 -2.69 6.58 10.41
CA ILE A 28 -1.23 6.47 10.32
C ILE A 28 -0.62 7.81 9.95
N VAL A 29 0.27 8.30 10.81
CA VAL A 29 1.03 9.54 10.67
C VAL A 29 2.42 9.22 10.12
N PRO A 30 2.86 9.83 9.00
CA PRO A 30 4.22 9.62 8.50
C PRO A 30 5.26 10.26 9.44
N LEU A 31 6.53 9.89 9.31
CA LEU A 31 7.64 10.51 10.06
C LEU A 31 8.09 11.85 9.49
N LYS A 32 7.81 12.09 8.21
CA LYS A 32 8.18 13.29 7.44
C LYS A 32 7.03 13.66 6.50
N TYR A 33 6.93 14.93 6.13
CA TYR A 33 6.07 15.41 5.03
C TYR A 33 6.95 15.88 3.86
N ASP A 34 6.47 15.79 2.63
CA ASP A 34 7.26 16.02 1.41
C ASP A 34 7.87 17.42 1.33
N PHE A 35 7.21 18.43 1.91
CA PHE A 35 7.67 19.82 1.96
C PHE A 35 8.74 20.11 3.03
N LEU A 36 9.17 19.09 3.79
CA LEU A 36 10.16 19.19 4.87
C LEU A 36 11.44 18.44 4.49
N ASN A 37 12.57 18.88 5.05
CA ASN A 37 13.85 18.23 4.79
C ASN A 37 14.07 17.04 5.75
N GLY A 38 13.84 17.25 7.06
CA GLY A 38 14.03 16.23 8.10
C GLY A 38 12.73 15.59 8.61
N GLU A 39 12.88 14.46 9.30
CA GLU A 39 11.78 13.83 10.06
C GLU A 39 11.34 14.72 11.23
N ASN A 40 10.04 14.76 11.49
CA ASN A 40 9.38 15.54 12.53
C ASN A 40 9.85 17.01 12.61
N GLN A 41 10.27 17.58 11.47
CA GLN A 41 10.80 18.94 11.42
C GLN A 41 9.72 19.92 11.90
N PHE A 42 10.13 20.91 12.71
CA PHE A 42 9.25 21.83 13.44
C PHE A 42 8.25 21.14 14.41
N ARG A 43 8.40 19.83 14.69
CA ARG A 43 7.51 18.96 15.48
C ARG A 43 6.14 18.71 14.84
N LEU A 44 6.00 18.89 13.53
CA LEU A 44 4.71 18.84 12.84
C LEU A 44 4.07 17.45 12.87
N ASN A 45 4.85 16.37 12.73
CA ASN A 45 4.34 15.00 12.79
C ASN A 45 3.84 14.65 14.20
N THR A 46 4.54 15.11 15.25
CA THR A 46 4.04 15.03 16.65
C THR A 46 2.79 15.86 16.87
N LEU A 47 2.69 17.07 16.31
CA LEU A 47 1.50 17.92 16.43
C LEU A 47 0.30 17.31 15.71
N THR A 48 0.49 16.69 14.55
CA THR A 48 -0.53 15.92 13.84
C THR A 48 -1.02 14.73 14.66
N LYS A 49 -0.12 13.91 15.24
CA LYS A 49 -0.50 12.78 16.11
C LYS A 49 -1.28 13.25 17.34
N PHE A 50 -0.83 14.33 17.99
CA PHE A 50 -1.52 14.94 19.13
C PHE A 50 -2.92 15.46 18.77
N ASN A 51 -3.04 16.21 17.67
CA ASN A 51 -4.31 16.79 17.23
C ASN A 51 -5.31 15.72 16.74
N LEU A 52 -4.84 14.63 16.11
CA LEU A 52 -5.69 13.48 15.76
C LEU A 52 -6.24 12.77 17.00
N ASN A 53 -5.40 12.49 17.99
CA ASN A 53 -5.84 11.92 19.27
C ASN A 53 -6.86 12.84 19.97
N LYS A 54 -6.63 14.16 19.95
CA LYS A 54 -7.58 15.17 20.46
C LYS A 54 -8.88 15.24 19.66
N ALA A 55 -8.88 14.86 18.37
CA ALA A 55 -10.07 14.76 17.54
C ALA A 55 -10.82 13.41 17.68
N GLY A 56 -10.35 12.51 18.55
CA GLY A 56 -10.98 11.22 18.85
C GLY A 56 -10.46 10.04 18.02
N PHE A 57 -9.50 10.25 17.11
CA PHE A 57 -8.87 9.16 16.37
C PHE A 57 -7.85 8.42 17.23
N VAL A 58 -7.78 7.10 17.09
CA VAL A 58 -6.56 6.35 17.44
C VAL A 58 -5.52 6.64 16.35
N SER A 59 -4.32 7.07 16.72
CA SER A 59 -3.26 7.33 15.73
C SER A 59 -1.89 6.78 16.10
N PHE A 60 -1.17 6.31 15.09
CA PHE A 60 0.15 5.67 15.17
C PHE A 60 1.11 6.34 14.20
N TYR A 61 2.42 6.35 14.48
CA TYR A 61 3.42 6.69 13.47
C TYR A 61 3.66 5.50 12.53
N ALA A 62 4.07 5.77 11.30
CA ALA A 62 4.35 4.74 10.28
C ALA A 62 5.46 3.74 10.64
N SER A 63 6.24 3.99 11.70
CA SER A 63 7.28 3.10 12.24
C SER A 63 6.94 2.47 13.60
N GLU A 64 5.77 2.78 14.18
CA GLU A 64 5.33 2.16 15.43
C GLU A 64 4.75 0.75 15.18
N THR A 65 4.94 -0.17 16.13
CA THR A 65 4.32 -1.49 16.10
C THR A 65 2.81 -1.39 16.34
N ILE A 66 2.03 -1.41 15.26
CA ILE A 66 0.56 -1.34 15.29
C ILE A 66 -0.02 -2.62 15.95
N PRO A 67 -0.92 -2.51 16.95
CA PRO A 67 -1.56 -3.68 17.56
C PRO A 67 -2.43 -4.47 16.58
N ALA A 68 -2.56 -5.78 16.80
CA ALA A 68 -3.25 -6.70 15.89
C ALA A 68 -4.70 -6.30 15.53
N GLU A 69 -5.41 -5.61 16.43
CA GLU A 69 -6.75 -5.02 16.22
C GLU A 69 -6.83 -4.08 15.00
N TYR A 70 -5.71 -3.45 14.64
CA TYR A 70 -5.55 -2.43 13.60
C TYR A 70 -4.71 -2.93 12.40
N ASN A 71 -4.40 -4.23 12.34
CA ASN A 71 -3.52 -4.81 11.31
C ASN A 71 -4.13 -4.81 9.88
N GLU A 72 -5.44 -4.62 9.76
CA GLU A 72 -6.13 -4.54 8.48
C GLU A 72 -5.84 -3.20 7.77
N ARG A 73 -4.90 -3.21 6.82
CA ARG A 73 -4.41 -2.03 6.07
C ARG A 73 -5.51 -1.10 5.57
N CYS A 74 -6.64 -1.63 5.09
CA CYS A 74 -7.74 -0.83 4.56
C CYS A 74 -8.77 -0.36 5.59
N SER A 75 -8.61 -0.76 6.87
CA SER A 75 -9.30 -0.13 8.01
C SER A 75 -8.54 1.09 8.56
N LEU A 76 -7.41 1.46 7.95
CA LEU A 76 -6.58 2.59 8.33
C LEU A 76 -6.68 3.73 7.32
N LEU A 77 -6.68 4.96 7.82
CA LEU A 77 -6.41 6.15 7.02
C LEU A 77 -4.94 6.53 7.13
N TYR A 78 -4.40 7.17 6.09
CA TYR A 78 -3.07 7.74 6.07
C TYR A 78 -3.22 9.27 6.08
N VAL A 79 -2.74 9.94 7.12
CA VAL A 79 -2.76 11.40 7.18
C VAL A 79 -1.55 11.98 6.48
N ASP A 80 -1.78 13.03 5.70
CA ASP A 80 -0.73 13.78 5.03
C ASP A 80 -0.99 15.28 5.19
N VAL A 81 0.07 16.07 5.32
CA VAL A 81 0.03 17.52 5.49
C VAL A 81 0.69 18.14 4.26
N VAL A 82 -0.13 18.74 3.40
CA VAL A 82 0.28 19.30 2.12
C VAL A 82 0.43 20.81 2.25
N LYS A 83 1.51 21.34 1.67
CA LYS A 83 1.78 22.78 1.61
C LYS A 83 1.20 23.37 0.33
N ASP A 84 0.34 24.38 0.46
CA ASP A 84 -0.18 25.16 -0.66
C ASP A 84 0.71 26.39 -0.93
N ASN A 85 0.74 26.85 -2.18
CA ASN A 85 1.55 27.98 -2.62
C ASN A 85 0.95 29.30 -2.12
N GLY A 86 1.72 30.09 -1.36
CA GLY A 86 1.30 31.37 -0.80
C GLY A 86 2.40 32.42 -0.83
N PHE A 87 2.12 33.60 -1.38
CA PHE A 87 3.04 34.73 -1.33
C PHE A 87 3.12 35.28 0.11
N LEU A 88 4.32 35.25 0.70
CA LEU A 88 4.61 35.68 2.07
C LEU A 88 3.64 35.11 3.14
N THR A 89 3.03 33.95 2.86
CA THR A 89 1.99 33.33 3.70
C THR A 89 2.22 31.83 3.70
N THR A 90 2.48 31.25 4.87
CA THR A 90 2.51 29.79 5.03
C THR A 90 1.09 29.25 4.96
N LYS A 91 0.83 28.31 4.05
CA LYS A 91 -0.45 27.62 3.92
C LYS A 91 -0.24 26.12 4.08
N LEU A 92 -1.09 25.48 4.89
CA LEU A 92 -1.13 24.02 5.02
C LEU A 92 -2.57 23.52 4.92
N PHE A 93 -2.76 22.33 4.37
CA PHE A 93 -3.99 21.56 4.50
C PHE A 93 -3.67 20.09 4.79
N ILE A 94 -4.62 19.41 5.41
CA ILE A 94 -4.53 18.02 5.84
C ILE A 94 -5.36 17.19 4.86
N THR A 95 -4.84 16.04 4.44
CA THR A 95 -5.63 15.03 3.72
C THR A 95 -5.63 13.73 4.51
N LEU A 96 -6.75 13.00 4.46
CA LEU A 96 -6.86 11.63 4.94
C LEU A 96 -7.07 10.75 3.71
N LYS A 97 -6.13 9.85 3.45
CA LYS A 97 -6.12 8.94 2.29
C LYS A 97 -6.44 7.52 2.73
N ASP A 98 -7.12 6.74 1.90
CA ASP A 98 -7.32 5.31 2.15
C ASP A 98 -6.07 4.48 1.83
N CYS A 99 -6.17 3.15 1.97
CA CYS A 99 -5.09 2.21 1.64
C CYS A 99 -4.69 2.19 0.15
N TYR A 100 -5.50 2.76 -0.75
CA TYR A 100 -5.22 2.89 -2.18
C TYR A 100 -4.69 4.28 -2.55
N GLY A 101 -4.57 5.20 -1.58
CA GLY A 101 -4.11 6.58 -1.78
C GLY A 101 -5.22 7.57 -2.17
N LYS A 102 -6.48 7.13 -2.25
CA LYS A 102 -7.63 7.99 -2.57
C LYS A 102 -7.92 8.91 -1.39
N ILE A 103 -8.04 10.21 -1.64
CA ILE A 103 -8.40 11.19 -0.61
C ILE A 103 -9.86 10.98 -0.21
N ILE A 104 -10.09 10.65 1.06
CA ILE A 104 -11.42 10.46 1.67
C ILE A 104 -11.88 11.76 2.35
N PHE A 105 -10.93 12.55 2.86
CA PHE A 105 -11.20 13.88 3.42
C PHE A 105 -10.04 14.84 3.15
N GLN A 106 -10.38 16.10 2.91
CA GLN A 106 -9.45 17.21 2.80
C GLN A 106 -9.91 18.36 3.70
N SER A 107 -8.99 18.93 4.48
CA SER A 107 -9.28 20.03 5.39
C SER A 107 -9.48 21.36 4.68
N ILE A 108 -10.00 22.35 5.43
CA ILE A 108 -9.81 23.76 5.06
C ILE A 108 -8.30 24.10 5.01
N ILE A 109 -7.93 25.06 4.18
CA ILE A 109 -6.55 25.57 4.11
C ILE A 109 -6.30 26.49 5.30
N GLY A 110 -5.53 26.01 6.27
CA GLY A 110 -5.00 26.80 7.36
C GLY A 110 -3.83 27.69 6.92
N LYS A 111 -3.68 28.85 7.54
CA LYS A 111 -2.79 29.92 7.06
C LYS A 111 -2.10 30.62 8.22
N SER A 112 -0.83 31.00 8.03
CA SER A 112 -0.10 31.92 8.89
C SER A 112 0.67 32.95 8.06
N LYS A 113 0.82 34.15 8.61
CA LYS A 113 1.64 35.25 8.06
C LYS A 113 2.99 35.39 8.77
N GLU A 114 3.27 34.52 9.74
CA GLU A 114 4.52 34.60 10.51
C GLU A 114 5.74 34.24 9.67
N LYS A 115 6.86 34.89 10.01
CA LYS A 115 8.14 34.73 9.28
C LYS A 115 9.02 33.63 9.87
N GLU A 116 8.79 33.28 11.13
CA GLU A 116 9.49 32.18 11.79
C GLU A 116 8.79 30.86 11.43
N TYR A 117 9.49 29.96 10.74
CA TYR A 117 8.90 28.76 10.13
C TYR A 117 8.22 27.83 11.14
N LYS A 118 8.76 27.66 12.34
CA LYS A 118 8.20 26.75 13.35
C LYS A 118 6.84 27.24 13.84
N VAL A 119 6.72 28.53 14.19
CA VAL A 119 5.42 29.17 14.48
C VAL A 119 4.50 29.11 13.26
N ALA A 120 4.96 29.54 12.08
CA ALA A 120 4.11 29.66 10.91
C ALA A 120 3.50 28.33 10.43
N TYR A 121 4.26 27.22 10.45
CA TYR A 121 3.72 25.90 10.17
C TYR A 121 2.85 25.36 11.32
N THR A 122 3.17 25.66 12.59
CA THR A 122 2.36 25.26 13.75
C THR A 122 0.96 25.89 13.70
N GLU A 123 0.89 27.20 13.43
CA GLU A 123 -0.37 27.94 13.27
C GLU A 123 -1.18 27.43 12.08
N ALA A 124 -0.56 27.33 10.89
CA ALA A 124 -1.25 26.87 9.70
C ALA A 124 -1.79 25.43 9.84
N LEU A 125 -1.06 24.55 10.54
CA LEU A 125 -1.53 23.18 10.83
C LEU A 125 -2.72 23.18 11.82
N ASN A 126 -2.65 23.99 12.88
CA ASN A 126 -3.74 24.10 13.86
C ASN A 126 -5.01 24.72 13.25
N GLU A 127 -4.89 25.70 12.34
CA GLU A 127 -6.00 26.24 11.58
C GLU A 127 -6.67 25.19 10.68
N ALA A 128 -5.88 24.38 9.96
CA ALA A 128 -6.39 23.29 9.14
C ALA A 128 -7.16 22.24 9.98
N PHE A 129 -6.61 21.89 11.15
CA PHE A 129 -7.21 20.95 12.09
C PHE A 129 -8.59 21.37 12.62
N LYS A 130 -8.98 22.65 12.57
CA LYS A 130 -10.36 23.08 12.91
C LYS A 130 -11.43 22.28 12.18
N SER A 131 -11.20 21.99 10.89
CA SER A 131 -12.14 21.19 10.09
C SER A 131 -12.09 19.70 10.40
N VAL A 132 -10.96 19.16 10.87
CA VAL A 132 -10.86 17.78 11.38
C VAL A 132 -11.63 17.64 12.71
N TYR A 133 -11.50 18.61 13.63
CA TYR A 133 -12.31 18.65 14.85
C TYR A 133 -13.82 18.77 14.55
N ALA A 134 -14.19 19.50 13.49
CA ALA A 134 -15.59 19.64 13.06
C ALA A 134 -16.21 18.34 12.53
N LEU A 135 -15.42 17.32 12.15
CA LEU A 135 -15.94 16.00 11.78
C LEU A 135 -16.58 15.26 12.96
N GLN A 136 -16.20 15.58 14.20
CA GLN A 136 -16.64 14.88 15.41
C GLN A 136 -16.53 13.35 15.27
N TYR A 137 -15.36 12.88 14.80
CA TYR A 137 -15.12 11.49 14.44
C TYR A 137 -15.54 10.51 15.53
N LYS A 138 -16.28 9.48 15.11
CA LYS A 138 -16.66 8.32 15.91
C LYS A 138 -16.68 7.12 14.98
N TYR A 139 -15.82 6.14 15.25
CA TYR A 139 -15.81 4.88 14.51
C TYR A 139 -17.20 4.24 14.56
N ASN A 140 -17.76 3.93 13.40
CA ASN A 140 -19.15 3.46 13.26
C ASN A 140 -19.29 1.92 13.33
N GLY A 141 -18.20 1.19 13.56
CA GLY A 141 -18.17 -0.28 13.54
C GLY A 141 -18.08 -0.91 12.15
N SER A 142 -18.13 -0.11 11.08
CA SER A 142 -18.00 -0.56 9.69
C SER A 142 -16.60 -1.09 9.44
N VAL A 143 -16.50 -2.32 8.95
CA VAL A 143 -15.27 -2.78 8.30
C VAL A 143 -15.29 -2.18 6.90
N ALA A 144 -14.49 -1.12 6.69
CA ALA A 144 -14.37 -0.41 5.42
C ALA A 144 -14.45 -1.36 4.21
N ALA A 145 -15.59 -1.35 3.53
CA ALA A 145 -15.93 -2.36 2.55
C ALA A 145 -14.97 -2.30 1.35
N LYS A 146 -14.70 -3.47 0.74
CA LYS A 146 -13.97 -3.56 -0.54
C LYS A 146 -14.76 -2.87 -1.65
N VAL A 147 -14.59 -1.56 -1.80
CA VAL A 147 -14.99 -0.82 -3.01
C VAL A 147 -13.89 -1.06 -4.05
N GLU A 148 -13.93 -2.25 -4.64
CA GLU A 148 -13.13 -2.58 -5.82
C GLU A 148 -13.59 -1.69 -6.98
N PRO A 149 -12.70 -0.91 -7.62
CA PRO A 149 -13.07 -0.09 -8.76
C PRO A 149 -13.42 -0.99 -9.94
N ALA A 150 -14.70 -1.19 -10.20
CA ALA A 150 -15.20 -1.91 -11.37
C ALA A 150 -14.92 -1.13 -12.65
N ILE A 151 -13.67 -1.18 -13.13
CA ILE A 151 -13.27 -0.66 -14.43
C ILE A 151 -13.99 -1.50 -15.49
N GLN A 152 -14.95 -0.89 -16.17
CA GLN A 152 -15.70 -1.52 -17.25
C GLN A 152 -14.78 -1.62 -18.47
N THR A 153 -14.15 -2.78 -18.66
CA THR A 153 -13.40 -3.08 -19.88
C THR A 153 -14.39 -3.25 -21.04
N GLU A 154 -14.62 -2.19 -21.80
CA GLU A 154 -15.52 -2.20 -22.95
C GLU A 154 -15.00 -3.16 -24.02
N VAL A 155 -15.83 -4.14 -24.40
CA VAL A 155 -15.39 -5.30 -25.20
C VAL A 155 -15.34 -4.95 -26.69
N VAL A 156 -14.21 -4.39 -27.12
CA VAL A 156 -13.89 -4.28 -28.55
C VAL A 156 -13.50 -5.65 -29.10
N LYS A 157 -14.46 -6.27 -29.78
CA LYS A 157 -14.38 -7.56 -30.47
C LYS A 157 -13.21 -7.59 -31.48
N PRO A 158 -12.25 -8.53 -31.38
CA PRO A 158 -11.30 -8.77 -32.46
C PRO A 158 -12.02 -9.37 -33.67
N MET A 159 -12.03 -8.66 -34.79
CA MET A 159 -12.49 -9.20 -36.08
C MET A 159 -11.32 -9.92 -36.77
N ALA A 160 -11.61 -11.07 -37.38
CA ALA A 160 -10.59 -11.97 -37.93
C ALA A 160 -10.18 -11.64 -39.39
N SER A 161 -9.25 -12.46 -39.90
CA SER A 161 -8.69 -12.54 -41.26
C SER A 161 -7.38 -11.76 -41.53
N PRO A 162 -6.52 -12.26 -42.45
CA PRO A 162 -5.09 -12.42 -42.14
C PRO A 162 -4.15 -11.84 -43.22
N VAL A 163 -2.83 -12.11 -43.13
CA VAL A 163 -1.94 -12.51 -44.26
C VAL A 163 -0.48 -12.75 -43.82
N ALA A 164 0.26 -13.54 -44.63
CA ALA A 164 1.73 -13.71 -44.72
C ALA A 164 2.52 -14.42 -43.59
N VAL A 165 3.05 -15.60 -43.96
CA VAL A 165 4.14 -16.33 -43.29
C VAL A 165 5.40 -16.29 -44.17
N VAL A 166 6.51 -15.77 -43.64
CA VAL A 166 7.93 -16.10 -43.98
C VAL A 166 8.76 -15.67 -42.74
N LYS A 167 9.57 -16.45 -42.01
CA LYS A 167 10.39 -17.69 -42.17
C LYS A 167 11.85 -17.48 -42.64
N ASN A 168 12.75 -17.20 -41.68
CA ASN A 168 14.07 -17.83 -41.44
C ASN A 168 14.66 -17.24 -40.11
N VAL A 169 15.36 -17.93 -39.18
CA VAL A 169 16.46 -18.95 -39.22
C VAL A 169 17.79 -18.29 -39.59
N VAL A 170 18.74 -17.97 -38.68
CA VAL A 170 19.70 -18.76 -37.83
C VAL A 170 20.26 -17.79 -36.73
N SER A 171 20.77 -18.10 -35.52
CA SER A 171 21.05 -19.27 -34.61
C SER A 171 20.59 -18.91 -33.15
N GLU A 172 20.87 -19.54 -31.99
CA GLU A 172 21.78 -20.59 -31.44
C GLU A 172 23.28 -20.22 -31.19
N PRO A 173 24.03 -20.88 -30.25
CA PRO A 173 23.67 -22.01 -29.37
C PRO A 173 23.99 -21.85 -27.84
N VAL A 174 23.61 -22.89 -27.06
CA VAL A 174 24.00 -23.28 -25.67
C VAL A 174 23.76 -22.31 -24.48
N VAL A 175 23.40 -22.78 -23.26
CA VAL A 175 23.14 -24.15 -22.76
C VAL A 175 21.75 -24.22 -22.09
N VAL A 176 20.92 -25.20 -22.47
CA VAL A 176 19.77 -25.65 -21.67
C VAL A 176 19.95 -27.11 -21.32
N ASN A 177 20.34 -27.40 -20.08
CA ASN A 177 20.42 -28.78 -19.59
C ASN A 177 19.02 -29.29 -19.19
N THR A 178 18.39 -29.95 -20.16
CA THR A 178 17.54 -31.14 -20.04
C THR A 178 17.32 -31.73 -18.63
N VAL A 179 16.02 -31.87 -18.27
CA VAL A 179 15.36 -32.86 -17.37
C VAL A 179 16.07 -33.39 -16.10
N VAL A 180 15.32 -33.42 -14.98
CA VAL A 180 14.84 -34.66 -14.33
C VAL A 180 13.92 -34.35 -13.13
N GLY A 181 12.80 -35.09 -13.03
CA GLY A 181 12.21 -35.55 -11.77
C GLY A 181 11.33 -34.61 -10.92
N ASP A 182 10.12 -35.07 -10.61
CA ASP A 182 9.29 -34.62 -9.47
C ASP A 182 9.91 -35.06 -8.12
N SER A 183 11.10 -34.53 -7.81
CA SER A 183 11.91 -34.89 -6.63
C SER A 183 12.27 -33.70 -5.74
N ASN A 184 12.00 -32.46 -6.19
CA ASN A 184 12.34 -31.22 -5.49
C ASN A 184 11.13 -30.29 -5.30
N LEU A 185 9.93 -30.88 -5.18
CA LEU A 185 8.71 -30.17 -4.78
C LEU A 185 8.71 -29.99 -3.26
N LEU A 186 8.79 -28.73 -2.82
CA LEU A 186 8.73 -28.36 -1.41
C LEU A 186 7.32 -27.93 -0.99
N TYR A 187 6.97 -28.15 0.27
CA TYR A 187 5.71 -27.74 0.87
C TYR A 187 5.94 -26.65 1.93
N ALA A 188 5.18 -25.56 1.89
CA ALA A 188 5.31 -24.47 2.86
C ALA A 188 4.44 -24.71 4.11
N GLN A 189 5.06 -25.08 5.23
CA GLN A 189 4.39 -25.14 6.53
C GLN A 189 4.38 -23.75 7.18
N PRO A 190 3.21 -23.18 7.58
CA PRO A 190 3.15 -21.87 8.24
C PRO A 190 3.90 -21.83 9.58
N THR A 191 4.51 -20.69 9.89
CA THR A 191 5.10 -20.38 11.20
C THR A 191 4.74 -18.97 11.66
N ALA A 192 5.06 -18.65 12.92
CA ALA A 192 4.76 -17.34 13.51
C ALA A 192 5.35 -16.14 12.73
N THR A 193 6.51 -16.33 12.07
CA THR A 193 7.21 -15.28 11.31
C THR A 193 7.14 -15.44 9.79
N GLY A 194 6.61 -16.56 9.29
CA GLY A 194 6.55 -16.85 7.86
C GLY A 194 6.19 -18.30 7.56
N PHE A 195 7.13 -19.04 6.98
CA PHE A 195 6.96 -20.43 6.57
C PHE A 195 8.26 -21.24 6.76
N GLN A 196 8.15 -22.56 6.82
CA GLN A 196 9.25 -23.50 6.64
C GLN A 196 8.96 -24.32 5.38
N LEU A 197 9.91 -24.40 4.46
CA LEU A 197 9.81 -25.28 3.30
C LEU A 197 10.35 -26.66 3.70
N ILE A 198 9.50 -27.67 3.62
CA ILE A 198 9.86 -29.07 3.87
C ILE A 198 9.84 -29.89 2.58
N ASP A 199 10.71 -30.90 2.50
CA ASP A 199 10.65 -31.93 1.46
C ASP A 199 9.60 -33.02 1.79
N SER A 200 9.56 -34.07 0.97
CA SER A 200 8.68 -35.24 1.15
C SER A 200 9.08 -36.16 2.32
N THR A 201 10.19 -35.89 3.01
CA THR A 201 10.68 -36.62 4.19
C THR A 201 10.53 -35.79 5.49
N PRO A 202 9.50 -34.92 5.56
CA PRO A 202 9.37 -33.80 6.49
C PRO A 202 10.61 -33.02 6.93
N LYS A 203 11.70 -33.02 6.14
CA LYS A 203 12.94 -32.34 6.51
C LYS A 203 12.86 -30.87 6.07
N VAL A 204 13.21 -29.95 6.97
CA VAL A 204 13.26 -28.50 6.66
C VAL A 204 14.44 -28.22 5.72
N VAL A 205 14.15 -27.71 4.52
CA VAL A 205 15.10 -27.34 3.47
C VAL A 205 15.38 -25.83 3.47
N MET A 206 14.38 -25.01 3.81
CA MET A 206 14.51 -23.55 3.83
C MET A 206 13.59 -22.93 4.88
N LYS A 207 14.02 -21.83 5.50
CA LYS A 207 13.18 -20.99 6.39
C LYS A 207 12.84 -19.69 5.67
N LEU A 208 11.56 -19.33 5.63
CA LEU A 208 11.05 -18.11 5.02
C LEU A 208 10.48 -17.18 6.09
N PHE A 209 10.85 -15.91 6.03
CA PHE A 209 10.34 -14.84 6.86
C PHE A 209 9.57 -13.87 5.97
N LYS A 210 8.37 -13.47 6.39
CA LYS A 210 7.51 -12.54 5.64
C LYS A 210 8.18 -11.17 5.55
N THR A 211 8.20 -10.59 4.35
CA THR A 211 8.53 -9.16 4.14
C THR A 211 7.24 -8.34 4.01
N SER A 212 7.39 -7.03 3.77
CA SER A 212 6.29 -6.15 3.37
C SER A 212 5.78 -6.40 1.94
N GLN A 213 6.49 -7.19 1.13
CA GLN A 213 6.14 -7.50 -0.26
C GLN A 213 5.56 -8.93 -0.35
N PRO A 214 4.33 -9.13 -0.87
CA PRO A 214 3.70 -10.47 -0.90
C PRO A 214 4.36 -11.44 -1.89
N ASN A 215 5.15 -10.92 -2.82
CA ASN A 215 5.95 -11.65 -3.81
C ASN A 215 7.42 -11.83 -3.39
N SER A 216 7.79 -11.53 -2.14
CA SER A 216 9.17 -11.69 -1.63
C SER A 216 9.21 -12.11 -0.16
N PHE A 217 9.96 -13.17 0.12
CA PHE A 217 10.35 -13.57 1.48
C PHE A 217 11.84 -13.31 1.71
N ILE A 218 12.25 -13.04 2.95
CA ILE A 218 13.64 -13.27 3.36
C ILE A 218 13.79 -14.78 3.55
N ALA A 219 14.83 -15.37 2.97
CA ALA A 219 15.01 -16.80 2.88
C ALA A 219 16.37 -17.23 3.44
N MET A 220 16.37 -18.28 4.25
CA MET A 220 17.58 -18.90 4.80
C MET A 220 17.62 -20.38 4.38
N LYS A 221 18.68 -20.75 3.66
CA LYS A 221 18.96 -22.10 3.16
C LYS A 221 20.31 -22.53 3.75
N ASP A 222 20.27 -23.41 4.75
CA ASP A 222 21.40 -23.72 5.63
C ASP A 222 22.09 -22.47 6.19
N THR A 223 23.30 -22.15 5.73
CA THR A 223 24.07 -20.94 6.11
C THR A 223 23.87 -19.75 5.16
N VAL A 224 23.25 -19.95 4.00
CA VAL A 224 23.07 -18.93 2.96
C VAL A 224 21.80 -18.13 3.24
N GLN A 225 21.93 -16.80 3.21
CA GLN A 225 20.80 -15.87 3.34
C GLN A 225 20.56 -15.16 2.00
N GLY A 226 19.29 -14.95 1.67
CA GLY A 226 18.87 -14.30 0.43
C GLY A 226 17.38 -13.94 0.46
N SER A 227 16.77 -13.81 -0.71
CA SER A 227 15.32 -13.60 -0.85
C SER A 227 14.69 -14.63 -1.77
N LEU A 228 13.52 -15.16 -1.40
CA LEU A 228 12.69 -15.97 -2.29
C LEU A 228 11.68 -15.04 -2.97
N ILE A 229 11.82 -14.81 -4.29
CA ILE A 229 11.08 -13.83 -5.09
C ILE A 229 10.24 -14.54 -6.15
N LEU A 230 8.99 -14.12 -6.34
CA LEU A 230 8.12 -14.59 -7.43
C LEU A 230 8.39 -13.79 -8.72
N LYS A 231 8.81 -14.47 -9.79
CA LYS A 231 9.03 -13.93 -11.14
C LYS A 231 8.40 -14.88 -12.16
N ASP A 232 7.67 -14.35 -13.14
CA ASP A 232 6.98 -15.14 -14.19
C ASP A 232 6.15 -16.32 -13.64
N ASN A 233 5.45 -16.08 -12.53
CA ASN A 233 4.67 -17.05 -11.76
C ASN A 233 5.47 -18.27 -11.24
N GLN A 234 6.78 -18.10 -11.02
CA GLN A 234 7.70 -19.11 -10.50
C GLN A 234 8.57 -18.50 -9.39
N TRP A 235 8.92 -19.28 -8.37
CA TRP A 235 9.73 -18.79 -7.25
C TRP A 235 11.23 -18.98 -7.53
N TYR A 236 12.02 -17.96 -7.19
CA TYR A 236 13.47 -17.93 -7.33
C TYR A 236 14.12 -17.52 -6.00
N PHE A 237 15.05 -18.32 -5.49
CA PHE A 237 15.87 -17.98 -4.34
C PHE A 237 17.13 -17.25 -4.83
N GLU A 238 17.22 -15.96 -4.51
CA GLU A 238 18.27 -15.07 -4.98
C GLU A 238 19.18 -14.64 -3.82
N TYR A 239 20.48 -14.83 -4.00
CA TYR A 239 21.50 -14.55 -2.99
C TYR A 239 22.81 -14.12 -3.64
N TYR A 240 23.68 -13.44 -2.88
CA TYR A 240 25.02 -13.09 -3.34
C TYR A 240 26.04 -14.12 -2.88
N GLN A 241 26.93 -14.54 -3.79
CA GLN A 241 28.07 -15.40 -3.49
C GLN A 241 29.26 -14.97 -4.35
N ASN A 242 30.39 -14.65 -3.69
CA ASN A 242 31.58 -14.10 -4.33
C ASN A 242 31.25 -12.87 -5.21
N ASP A 243 30.51 -11.92 -4.61
CA ASP A 243 29.97 -10.68 -5.22
C ASP A 243 29.08 -10.86 -6.47
N LYS A 244 28.77 -12.11 -6.85
CA LYS A 244 27.85 -12.44 -7.94
C LYS A 244 26.46 -12.76 -7.40
N LEU A 245 25.43 -12.19 -8.04
CA LEU A 245 24.04 -12.58 -7.83
C LEU A 245 23.81 -14.00 -8.43
N ILE A 246 23.36 -14.92 -7.58
CA ILE A 246 22.88 -16.25 -7.94
C ILE A 246 21.34 -16.25 -7.83
N SER A 247 20.66 -16.99 -8.71
CA SER A 247 19.21 -17.15 -8.73
C SER A 247 18.86 -18.62 -8.98
N GLU A 248 18.39 -19.31 -7.95
CA GLU A 248 17.98 -20.72 -8.01
C GLU A 248 16.45 -20.82 -8.15
N LYS A 249 15.94 -21.57 -9.14
CA LYS A 249 14.50 -21.84 -9.23
C LYS A 249 14.05 -22.81 -8.13
N VAL A 250 13.02 -22.42 -7.36
CA VAL A 250 12.42 -23.22 -6.29
C VAL A 250 11.01 -23.66 -6.68
N VAL A 251 10.76 -24.97 -6.66
CA VAL A 251 9.43 -25.54 -6.88
C VAL A 251 8.77 -25.74 -5.52
N VAL A 252 7.84 -24.84 -5.17
CA VAL A 252 7.19 -24.82 -3.86
C VAL A 252 5.68 -24.69 -3.99
N LYS A 253 4.95 -25.47 -3.20
CA LYS A 253 3.51 -25.34 -2.99
C LYS A 253 3.26 -24.66 -1.63
N PHE A 254 2.61 -23.49 -1.70
CA PHE A 254 2.04 -22.77 -0.56
C PHE A 254 0.60 -23.22 -0.29
#